data_AF-A0A9N9PM36-F1
#
_entry.id   AF-A0A9N9PM36-F1
#
_cell.length_a   1.000
_cell.length_b   1.000
_cell.length_c   1.000
_cell.angle_alpha   90.00
_cell.angle_beta   90.00
_cell.angle_gamma   90.00
#
_symmetry.space_group_name_H-M   'P 1'
#
loop_
_entity.id
_entity.type
_entity.pdbx_description
1 polymer ?
#
loop_
_entity_poly.entity_id
_entity_poly.type
_entity_poly.pdbx_seq_one_letter_code
_entity_poly.pdbx_strand_id
1 'polypeptide(L)'
;QVIYELVSLWKGVHIINGHPHHLQSQGLVENANKTLKNTLSTWMEDNQQRDWSVGLPIVTYAMNIHHSRPTKYTPYELVFGQHPL
;
A
#
# COMPACT_ATOMS: atom_id res chain seq x y z
N GLN A 1 -10.94 13.58 13.97
CA GLN A 1 -11.70 12.62 14.78
C GLN A 1 -11.10 11.21 14.67
N VAL A 2 -11.05 10.61 13.47
CA VAL A 2 -10.48 9.26 13.23
C VAL A 2 -9.04 9.07 13.74
N ILE A 3 -8.14 10.04 13.52
CA ILE A 3 -6.74 9.93 13.95
C ILE A 3 -6.62 9.74 15.47
N TYR A 4 -7.43 10.46 16.26
CA TYR A 4 -7.41 10.34 17.71
C TYR A 4 -7.96 8.99 18.19
N GLU A 5 -8.98 8.46 17.52
CA GLU A 5 -9.51 7.12 17.79
C GLU A 5 -8.46 6.04 17.52
N LEU A 6 -7.72 6.12 16.42
CA LEU A 6 -6.65 5.17 16.09
C LEU A 6 -5.51 5.19 17.12
N VAL A 7 -5.10 6.36 17.58
CA VAL A 7 -4.09 6.48 18.67
C VAL A 7 -4.60 5.89 19.97
N SER A 8 -5.90 6.01 20.26
CA SER A 8 -6.50 5.42 21.46
C SER A 8 -6.49 3.88 21.44
N LEU A 9 -6.64 3.28 20.25
CA LEU A 9 -6.63 1.83 20.05
C LEU A 9 -5.21 1.23 20.17
N TRP A 10 -4.19 1.98 19.76
CA TRP A 10 -2.80 1.53 19.81
C TRP A 10 -1.96 2.42 20.72
N LYS A 11 -1.97 2.10 22.02
CA LYS A 11 -1.34 2.88 23.10
C LYS A 11 0.17 3.13 22.98
N GLY A 12 0.86 2.51 22.02
CA GLY A 12 2.29 2.71 21.72
C GLY A 12 2.58 3.47 20.42
N VAL A 13 1.55 3.97 19.72
CA VAL A 13 1.73 4.67 18.44
C VAL A 13 2.07 6.14 18.67
N HIS A 14 3.16 6.58 18.05
CA HIS A 14 3.54 7.99 17.99
C HIS A 14 3.25 8.55 16.58
N ILE A 15 2.50 9.64 16.51
CA ILE A 15 2.28 10.34 15.25
C ILE A 15 3.50 11.22 14.97
N ILE A 16 4.15 10.96 13.83
CA ILE A 16 5.25 11.79 13.33
C ILE A 16 4.69 12.69 12.24
N ASN A 17 4.58 13.98 12.52
CA ASN A 17 4.17 14.98 11.52
C ASN A 17 5.39 15.39 10.69
N GLY A 18 5.43 14.96 9.44
CA GLY A 18 6.45 15.43 8.48
C GLY A 18 6.29 16.92 8.17
N HIS A 19 7.36 17.55 7.67
CA HIS A 19 7.30 18.95 7.26
C HIS A 19 6.34 19.10 6.06
N PRO A 20 5.46 20.13 6.04
CA PRO A 20 4.61 20.43 4.90
C PRO A 20 5.44 20.55 3.61
N HIS A 21 5.01 19.93 2.52
CA HIS A 21 5.68 19.97 1.20
C HIS A 21 7.08 19.34 1.15
N HIS A 22 7.46 18.48 2.11
CA HIS A 22 8.72 17.76 2.05
C HIS A 22 8.58 16.44 1.28
N LEU A 23 8.51 16.54 -0.05
CA LEU A 23 8.32 15.42 -1.00
C LEU A 23 9.25 14.23 -0.77
N GLN A 24 10.47 14.49 -0.27
CA GLN A 24 11.49 13.45 -0.10
C GLN A 24 11.17 12.44 1.01
N SER A 25 10.44 12.82 2.07
CA SER A 25 10.04 11.89 3.15
C SER A 25 8.75 11.13 2.83
N GLN A 26 8.00 11.57 1.82
CA GLN A 26 6.71 10.98 1.43
C GLN A 26 6.76 10.24 0.09
N GLY A 27 7.86 10.34 -0.66
CA GLY A 27 8.00 9.76 -1.99
C GLY A 27 7.76 8.24 -2.05
N LEU A 28 8.06 7.49 -0.98
CA LEU A 28 7.75 6.06 -0.92
C LEU A 28 6.23 5.80 -0.93
N VAL A 29 5.48 6.55 -0.12
CA VAL A 29 4.02 6.46 -0.06
C VAL A 29 3.40 6.95 -1.36
N GLU A 30 3.89 8.05 -1.92
CA GLU A 30 3.43 8.58 -3.20
C GLU A 30 3.67 7.59 -4.35
N ASN A 31 4.84 6.96 -4.40
CA ASN A 31 5.16 5.96 -5.42
C ASN A 31 4.31 4.69 -5.26
N ALA A 32 4.12 4.20 -4.03
CA ALA A 32 3.23 3.06 -3.76
C ALA A 32 1.78 3.37 -4.17
N ASN A 33 1.28 4.57 -3.85
CA ASN A 33 -0.05 5.02 -4.25
C ASN A 33 -0.19 5.14 -5.76
N LYS A 34 0.84 5.59 -6.47
CA LYS A 34 0.86 5.65 -7.93
C LYS A 34 0.76 4.25 -8.53
N THR A 35 1.55 3.29 -8.05
CA THR A 35 1.48 1.90 -8.49
C THR A 35 0.09 1.31 -8.22
N LEU A 36 -0.43 1.50 -7.01
CA LEU A 36 -1.77 1.02 -6.63
C LEU A 36 -2.85 1.54 -7.58
N LYS A 37 -2.87 2.86 -7.83
CA LYS A 37 -3.84 3.48 -8.73
C LYS A 37 -3.73 2.93 -10.15
N ASN A 38 -2.51 2.81 -10.69
CA ASN A 38 -2.31 2.30 -12.04
C ASN A 38 -2.78 0.85 -12.17
N THR A 39 -2.37 -0.03 -11.24
CA THR A 39 -2.77 -1.44 -11.27
C THR A 39 -4.27 -1.61 -11.06
N LEU A 40 -4.88 -0.78 -10.21
CA LEU A 40 -6.32 -0.78 -9.99
C LEU A 40 -7.09 -0.31 -11.21
N SER A 41 -6.65 0.75 -11.88
CA SER A 41 -7.26 1.20 -13.14
C SER A 41 -7.21 0.11 -14.21
N THR A 42 -6.07 -0.54 -14.41
CA THR A 42 -5.95 -1.67 -15.36
C THR A 42 -6.88 -2.81 -14.99
N TRP A 43 -6.93 -3.21 -13.71
CA TRP A 43 -7.84 -4.26 -13.27
C TRP A 43 -9.32 -3.89 -13.53
N MET A 44 -9.70 -2.64 -13.28
CA MET A 44 -11.07 -2.15 -13.51
C MET A 44 -11.44 -2.20 -14.99
N GLU A 45 -10.51 -1.81 -15.89
CA GLU A 45 -10.68 -1.90 -17.34
C GLU A 45 -10.84 -3.35 -17.80
N ASP A 46 -9.95 -4.24 -17.36
CA ASP A 46 -9.94 -5.67 -17.75
C ASP A 46 -11.20 -6.41 -17.27
N ASN A 47 -11.74 -6.03 -16.11
CA ASN A 47 -12.89 -6.70 -15.49
C ASN A 47 -14.23 -5.99 -15.74
N GLN A 48 -14.24 -4.91 -16.54
CA GLN A 48 -15.42 -4.06 -16.76
C GLN A 48 -16.09 -3.61 -15.46
N GLN A 49 -15.30 -3.40 -14.41
CA GLN A 49 -15.76 -3.08 -13.06
C GLN A 49 -15.56 -1.58 -12.77
N ARG A 50 -16.58 -0.93 -12.22
CA ARG A 50 -16.51 0.49 -11.79
C ARG A 50 -16.35 0.65 -10.29
N ASP A 51 -16.67 -0.37 -9.51
CA ASP A 51 -16.44 -0.39 -8.07
C ASP A 51 -14.99 -0.78 -7.77
N TRP A 52 -14.16 0.24 -7.57
CA TRP A 52 -12.74 0.11 -7.24
C TRP A 52 -12.52 -0.64 -5.91
N SER A 53 -13.49 -0.59 -4.99
CA SER A 53 -13.34 -1.19 -3.66
C SER A 53 -13.32 -2.72 -3.72
N VAL A 54 -14.01 -3.31 -4.71
CA VAL A 54 -13.99 -4.76 -4.97
C VAL A 54 -12.64 -5.23 -5.49
N GLY A 55 -11.98 -4.42 -6.33
CA GLY A 55 -10.65 -4.72 -6.87
C GLY A 55 -9.51 -4.51 -5.89
N LEU A 56 -9.73 -3.69 -4.86
CA LEU A 56 -8.66 -3.27 -3.93
C LEU A 56 -7.95 -4.44 -3.23
N PRO A 57 -8.65 -5.46 -2.66
CA PRO A 57 -7.98 -6.61 -2.05
C PRO A 57 -7.16 -7.42 -3.06
N ILE A 58 -7.67 -7.58 -4.28
CA ILE A 58 -7.03 -8.35 -5.35
C ILE A 58 -5.74 -7.66 -5.80
N VAL A 59 -5.81 -6.36 -6.09
CA VAL A 59 -4.66 -5.56 -6.52
C VAL A 59 -3.62 -5.46 -5.42
N THR A 60 -4.05 -5.26 -4.18
CA THR A 60 -3.14 -5.20 -3.03
C THR A 60 -2.42 -6.53 -2.83
N TYR A 61 -3.14 -7.65 -2.96
CA TYR A 61 -2.51 -8.98 -2.93
C TYR A 61 -1.48 -9.14 -4.04
N ALA A 62 -1.86 -8.83 -5.29
CA ALA A 62 -0.96 -8.89 -6.45
C ALA A 62 0.30 -8.05 -6.25
N MET A 63 0.18 -6.84 -5.71
CA MET A 63 1.33 -5.99 -5.38
C MET A 63 2.23 -6.58 -4.29
N ASN A 64 1.64 -7.19 -3.25
CA ASN A 64 2.39 -7.77 -2.13
C ASN A 64 3.15 -9.04 -2.49
N ILE A 65 2.67 -9.82 -3.47
CA ILE A 65 3.34 -11.02 -3.95
C ILE A 65 4.22 -10.76 -5.18
N HIS A 66 4.25 -9.53 -5.70
CA HIS A 66 5.05 -9.20 -6.86
C HIS A 66 6.54 -9.16 -6.51
N HIS A 67 7.34 -9.90 -7.25
CA HIS A 67 8.77 -9.98 -7.01
C HIS A 67 9.47 -8.65 -7.38
N SER A 68 10.08 -8.02 -6.39
CA SER A 68 10.81 -6.77 -6.58
C SER A 68 12.22 -7.01 -7.11
N ARG A 69 12.55 -6.44 -8.27
CA ARG A 69 13.88 -6.62 -8.92
C ARG A 69 15.06 -6.13 -8.07
N PRO A 70 14.96 -4.98 -7.35
CA PRO A 70 16.05 -4.52 -6.47
C PRO A 70 16.30 -5.43 -5.27
N THR A 71 15.23 -5.92 -4.62
CA THR A 71 15.36 -6.68 -3.37
C THR A 71 15.48 -8.18 -3.59
N LYS A 72 15.07 -8.70 -4.76
CA LYS A 72 14.96 -10.14 -5.07
C LYS A 72 13.95 -10.90 -4.21
N TYR A 73 13.06 -10.16 -3.55
CA TYR A 73 12.00 -10.69 -2.70
C TYR A 73 10.70 -9.95 -3.00
N THR A 74 9.58 -10.58 -2.67
CA THR A 74 8.26 -9.95 -2.62
C THR A 74 8.13 -9.08 -1.37
N PRO A 75 7.32 -8.01 -1.38
CA PRO A 75 6.99 -7.28 -0.16
C PRO A 75 6.46 -8.18 0.96
N TYR A 76 5.68 -9.21 0.63
CA TYR A 76 5.16 -10.18 1.59
C TYR A 76 6.28 -10.93 2.31
N GLU A 77 7.26 -11.46 1.57
CA GLU A 77 8.43 -12.15 2.15
C GLU A 77 9.25 -11.23 3.05
N LEU A 78 9.43 -9.97 2.66
CA LEU A 78 10.19 -9.00 3.46
C LEU A 78 9.52 -8.66 4.79
N VAL A 79 8.18 -8.67 4.83
CA VAL A 79 7.41 -8.34 6.05
C VAL A 79 7.22 -9.56 6.94
N PHE A 80 6.92 -10.73 6.37
CA PHE A 80 6.52 -11.92 7.12
C PHE A 80 7.58 -13.02 7.19
N GLY A 81 8.66 -12.93 6.42
CA GLY A 81 9.73 -13.93 6.40
C GLY A 81 9.32 -15.28 5.81
N GLN A 82 8.18 -15.36 5.12
CA GLN A 82 7.64 -16.58 4.51
C GLN A 82 7.12 -16.30 3.10
N HIS A 83 7.03 -17.34 2.27
CA HIS A 83 6.45 -17.21 0.95
C HIS A 83 4.93 -16.98 1.04
N PRO A 84 4.35 -16.16 0.15
CA PRO A 84 2.90 -16.03 0.04
C PRO A 84 2.27 -17.37 -0.33
N LEU A 85 1.05 -17.61 0.17
CA LEU A 85 0.27 -18.83 -0.06
C LEU A 85 -0.14 -19.01 -1.52
#